data_AF-A0A955JBS6-F1
#
_entry.id   AF-A0A955JBS6-F1
#
_cell.length_a   1.000
_cell.length_b   1.000
_cell.length_c   1.000
_cell.angle_alpha   90.00
_cell.angle_beta   90.00
_cell.angle_gamma   90.00
#
_symmetry.space_group_name_H-M   'P 1'
#
loop_
_entity.id
_entity.type
_entity.pdbx_description
1 polymer ?
#
loop_
_entity_poly.entity_id
_entity_poly.type
_entity_poly.pdbx_seq_one_letter_code
_entity_poly.pdbx_strand_id
1 'polypeptide(L)'
;MTNLCSMTQFKNKKIVLRLLILLMISILLVPQGVFAISGRQRVILQRGIPYFDLEVATCQAENVSVSQTLPDSIPQPYKQLIETASASAGINPNLLAAIFVTEHGNNWPDPAGPWASSPVGASGPFQFMPGTWSQYGQRGNVQSLEDSTNAAARYLKAMGLNPDSPLGTLEQPYVRDPMTMLYMAGSYNAGGGNMDRLTTPTSGVDGKDGRLYKETVTYVKNVFNLISSGFAHGVPGYGSPDGTVRNGTAGNNSTSQVGTASSCQGNGVVSGDIVKTALNLAWPDRGHGKNKEDATQAYQTTLPTTNPDLINDIWSDCGSFVNAVMRSSGADPDYYIRGTIAQLSYARNNPGKYLVIDGISDTSLLQPGDILVNSKHTMIYVGNESGTSFNAAHASLGGHVPEAGNFYPGFSVVRIKK
;
A
#
# COMPACT_ATOMS: atom_id res chain seq x y z
N MET A 1 44.04 30.83 -36.15
CA MET A 1 43.69 32.23 -35.85
C MET A 1 43.00 32.22 -34.48
N THR A 2 43.71 32.40 -33.35
CA THR A 2 43.97 33.68 -32.63
C THR A 2 42.67 34.37 -32.21
N ASN A 3 42.37 34.72 -30.94
CA ASN A 3 43.22 35.31 -29.90
C ASN A 3 42.67 35.17 -28.45
N LEU A 4 43.61 35.21 -27.49
CA LEU A 4 43.49 35.50 -26.05
C LEU A 4 43.33 37.01 -25.74
N CYS A 5 42.80 37.36 -24.55
CA CYS A 5 43.34 38.28 -23.51
C CYS A 5 42.21 38.74 -22.55
N SER A 6 42.36 39.07 -21.26
CA SER A 6 43.53 39.39 -20.42
C SER A 6 43.12 39.29 -18.93
N MET A 7 44.02 38.79 -18.07
CA MET A 7 43.92 38.88 -16.60
C MET A 7 44.86 39.99 -16.10
N THR A 8 44.32 40.96 -15.37
CA THR A 8 45.11 42.01 -14.72
C THR A 8 45.51 41.57 -13.31
N GLN A 9 46.81 41.41 -13.05
CA GLN A 9 47.34 41.14 -11.71
C GLN A 9 47.41 42.41 -10.86
N PHE A 10 46.83 42.37 -9.66
CA PHE A 10 47.06 43.39 -8.63
C PHE A 10 48.31 43.05 -7.78
N LYS A 11 49.36 43.85 -7.94
CA LYS A 11 50.55 43.90 -7.10
C LYS A 11 50.26 44.72 -5.83
N ASN A 12 50.00 44.08 -4.68
CA ASN A 12 50.41 44.61 -3.37
C ASN A 12 50.23 43.60 -2.22
N LYS A 13 51.21 42.71 -2.05
CA LYS A 13 51.21 41.63 -1.05
C LYS A 13 51.04 42.11 0.41
N LYS A 14 51.41 43.36 0.74
CA LYS A 14 51.33 43.88 2.12
C LYS A 14 49.92 44.29 2.57
N ILE A 15 49.05 44.69 1.64
CA ILE A 15 47.65 45.05 1.95
C ILE A 15 46.80 43.79 2.09
N VAL A 16 47.04 42.79 1.23
CA VAL A 16 46.38 41.49 1.29
C VAL A 16 46.70 40.77 2.61
N LEU A 17 47.94 40.85 3.10
CA LEU A 17 48.33 40.23 4.36
C LEU A 17 47.69 40.90 5.59
N ARG A 18 47.51 42.23 5.58
CA ARG A 18 46.83 42.95 6.67
C ARG A 18 45.32 42.70 6.69
N LEU A 19 44.67 42.59 5.53
CA LEU A 19 43.26 42.18 5.45
C LEU A 19 43.05 40.72 5.90
N LEU A 20 43.97 39.81 5.55
CA LEU A 20 43.90 38.41 5.98
C LEU A 20 44.07 38.25 7.50
N ILE A 21 44.95 39.03 8.13
CA ILE A 21 45.16 38.96 9.59
C ILE A 21 43.95 39.54 10.34
N LEU A 22 43.36 40.65 9.86
CA LEU A 22 42.13 41.21 10.45
C LEU A 22 40.92 40.28 10.28
N LEU A 23 40.81 39.58 9.13
CA LEU A 23 39.76 38.59 8.91
C LEU A 23 39.92 37.34 9.80
N MET A 24 41.17 36.91 10.04
CA MET A 24 41.50 35.76 10.91
C MET A 24 41.21 36.04 12.39
N ILE A 25 41.42 37.27 12.88
CA ILE A 25 41.17 37.63 14.28
C ILE A 25 39.66 37.71 14.58
N SER A 26 38.83 38.13 13.61
CA SER A 26 37.36 38.13 13.75
C SER A 26 36.73 36.72 13.80
N ILE A 27 37.41 35.70 13.28
CA ILE A 27 36.91 34.30 13.30
C ILE A 27 37.16 33.62 14.67
N LEU A 28 38.13 34.12 15.45
CA LEU A 28 38.50 33.57 16.77
C LEU A 28 37.62 34.04 17.94
N LEU A 29 36.73 35.01 17.73
CA LEU A 29 35.84 35.58 18.75
C LEU A 29 34.38 35.10 18.67
N VAL A 30 34.06 34.21 17.72
CA VAL A 30 32.74 33.57 17.68
C VAL A 30 32.73 32.42 18.70
N PRO A 31 31.76 32.35 19.63
CA PRO A 31 31.68 31.24 20.57
C PRO A 31 31.55 29.95 19.77
N GLN A 32 32.61 29.15 19.79
CA GLN A 32 32.61 27.81 19.22
C GLN A 32 31.69 26.98 20.11
N GLY A 33 30.40 26.92 19.76
CA GLY A 33 29.47 25.97 20.35
C GLY A 33 30.01 24.58 20.08
N VAL A 34 30.67 23.97 21.07
CA VAL A 34 31.07 22.57 20.99
C VAL A 34 29.78 21.77 21.15
N PHE A 35 29.07 21.58 20.04
CA PHE A 35 27.98 20.62 20.00
C PHE A 35 28.61 19.23 20.10
N ALA A 36 28.45 18.62 21.26
CA ALA A 36 28.82 17.23 21.45
C ALA A 36 27.96 16.37 20.50
N ILE A 37 28.60 15.86 19.45
CA ILE A 37 28.01 14.91 18.50
C ILE A 37 27.59 13.67 19.30
N SER A 38 26.31 13.31 19.23
CA SER A 38 25.80 12.10 19.89
C SER A 38 26.52 10.85 19.33
N GLY A 39 26.62 9.78 20.13
CA GLY A 39 27.30 8.55 19.72
C GLY A 39 26.83 7.97 18.38
N ARG A 40 25.56 8.20 18.00
CA ARG A 40 25.00 7.83 16.69
C ARG A 40 25.56 8.65 15.53
N GLN A 41 25.71 9.97 15.68
CA GLN A 41 26.19 10.85 14.62
C GLN A 41 27.70 10.66 14.34
N ARG A 42 28.49 10.23 15.35
CA ARG A 42 29.92 9.90 15.19
C ARG A 42 30.16 8.70 14.27
N VAL A 43 29.28 7.69 14.33
CA VAL A 43 29.37 6.47 13.50
C VAL A 43 29.06 6.77 12.03
N ILE A 44 28.17 7.74 11.77
CA ILE A 44 27.77 8.15 10.41
C ILE A 44 28.92 8.90 9.71
N LEU A 45 29.56 9.84 10.40
CA LEU A 45 30.67 10.62 9.84
C LEU A 45 31.96 9.80 9.61
N GLN A 46 32.24 8.80 10.46
CA GLN A 46 33.43 7.94 10.31
C GLN A 46 33.33 6.92 9.16
N ARG A 47 32.13 6.67 8.63
CA ARG A 47 31.88 5.63 7.62
C ARG A 47 31.62 6.17 6.21
N GLY A 48 31.76 7.49 6.00
CA GLY A 48 31.65 8.10 4.67
C GLY A 48 30.27 7.99 4.02
N ILE A 49 29.21 7.80 4.81
CA ILE A 49 27.83 7.75 4.30
C ILE A 49 27.38 9.20 4.07
N PRO A 50 26.91 9.58 2.87
CA PRO A 50 26.44 10.94 2.61
C PRO A 50 25.21 11.25 3.46
N TYR A 51 25.26 12.38 4.17
CA TYR A 51 24.15 12.94 4.92
C TYR A 51 23.40 13.94 4.03
N PHE A 52 22.09 13.77 3.87
CA PHE A 52 21.25 14.78 3.23
C PHE A 52 20.76 15.77 4.28
N ASP A 53 21.10 17.03 4.06
CA ASP A 53 20.63 18.16 4.84
C ASP A 53 19.14 18.41 4.55
N LEU A 54 18.31 18.34 5.59
CA LEU A 54 16.86 18.54 5.49
C LEU A 54 16.49 20.03 5.27
N GLU A 55 17.46 20.94 5.21
CA GLU A 55 17.19 22.35 4.90
C GLU A 55 17.41 22.74 3.43
N VAL A 56 17.80 21.81 2.53
CA VAL A 56 18.00 22.15 1.10
C VAL A 56 17.46 21.15 0.07
N ALA A 57 16.80 20.06 0.50
CA ALA A 57 16.21 19.08 -0.42
C ALA A 57 14.68 19.12 -0.37
N THR A 58 14.06 19.86 -1.29
CA THR A 58 12.65 19.63 -1.63
C THR A 58 12.54 18.27 -2.32
N CYS A 59 12.24 17.21 -1.56
CA CYS A 59 11.69 15.99 -2.16
C CYS A 59 10.31 16.36 -2.73
N GLN A 60 10.25 16.62 -4.04
CA GLN A 60 8.95 16.64 -4.70
C GLN A 60 8.46 15.20 -4.72
N ALA A 61 7.34 14.95 -4.03
CA ALA A 61 6.58 13.74 -4.24
C ALA A 61 6.28 13.66 -5.75
N GLU A 62 6.78 12.63 -6.44
CA GLU A 62 6.40 12.41 -7.82
C GLU A 62 4.90 12.13 -7.83
N ASN A 63 4.13 13.12 -8.30
CA ASN A 63 2.71 12.97 -8.52
C ASN A 63 2.51 11.87 -9.57
N VAL A 64 2.04 10.71 -9.15
CA VAL A 64 1.68 9.62 -10.07
C VAL A 64 0.61 10.13 -11.02
N SER A 65 0.99 10.38 -12.27
CA SER A 65 0.08 10.78 -13.33
C SER A 65 -0.86 9.62 -13.64
N VAL A 66 -2.16 9.83 -13.45
CA VAL A 66 -3.18 8.83 -13.77
C VAL A 66 -3.41 8.83 -15.29
N SER A 67 -3.54 7.65 -15.89
CA SER A 67 -3.92 7.54 -17.30
C SER A 67 -5.19 8.36 -17.57
N GLN A 68 -5.27 9.01 -18.74
CA GLN A 68 -6.50 9.67 -19.18
C GLN A 68 -7.45 8.71 -19.91
N THR A 69 -7.05 7.44 -20.07
CA THR A 69 -7.86 6.38 -20.66
C THR A 69 -8.25 5.33 -19.63
N LEU A 70 -9.38 4.67 -19.85
CA LEU A 70 -9.80 3.53 -19.05
C LEU A 70 -9.21 2.22 -19.59
N PRO A 71 -8.88 1.25 -18.71
CA PRO A 71 -8.41 -0.06 -19.15
C PRO A 71 -9.52 -0.84 -19.87
N ASP A 72 -9.12 -1.78 -20.73
CA ASP A 72 -10.04 -2.68 -21.44
C ASP A 72 -10.78 -3.66 -20.52
N SER A 73 -10.33 -3.80 -19.26
CA SER A 73 -11.00 -4.59 -18.23
C SER A 73 -12.35 -4.02 -17.82
N ILE A 74 -12.63 -2.74 -18.09
CA ILE A 74 -13.95 -2.15 -17.82
C ILE A 74 -14.95 -2.64 -18.89
N PRO A 75 -16.03 -3.33 -18.49
CA PRO A 75 -16.98 -3.90 -19.44
C PRO A 75 -17.83 -2.83 -20.12
N GLN A 76 -18.34 -3.16 -21.30
CA GLN A 76 -19.40 -2.39 -21.94
C GLN A 76 -20.75 -2.70 -21.25
N PRO A 77 -21.69 -1.73 -21.18
CA PRO A 77 -21.64 -0.39 -21.75
C PRO A 77 -20.93 0.66 -20.86
N TYR A 78 -20.46 0.29 -19.67
CA TYR A 78 -19.90 1.22 -18.69
C TYR A 78 -18.72 2.01 -19.22
N LYS A 79 -17.76 1.34 -19.88
CA LYS A 79 -16.57 1.99 -20.45
C LYS A 79 -16.96 3.14 -21.37
N GLN A 80 -17.81 2.87 -22.36
CA GLN A 80 -18.23 3.89 -23.33
C GLN A 80 -18.98 5.06 -22.66
N LEU A 81 -19.89 4.78 -21.73
CA LEU A 81 -20.66 5.81 -21.03
C LEU A 81 -19.75 6.70 -20.18
N ILE A 82 -18.82 6.11 -19.43
CA ILE A 82 -17.88 6.84 -18.59
C ILE A 82 -16.93 7.69 -19.43
N GLU A 83 -16.39 7.14 -20.52
CA GLU A 83 -15.52 7.88 -21.44
C GLU A 83 -16.26 9.08 -22.05
N THR A 84 -17.49 8.88 -22.51
CA THR A 84 -18.32 9.93 -23.13
C THR A 84 -18.66 11.05 -22.12
N ALA A 85 -19.11 10.68 -20.92
CA ALA A 85 -19.44 11.63 -19.86
C ALA A 85 -18.20 12.41 -19.40
N SER A 86 -17.07 11.72 -19.26
CA SER A 86 -15.81 12.32 -18.80
C SER A 86 -15.22 13.29 -19.83
N ALA A 87 -15.26 12.92 -21.11
CA ALA A 87 -14.88 13.80 -22.20
C ALA A 87 -15.77 15.06 -22.25
N SER A 88 -17.09 14.88 -22.12
CA SER A 88 -18.05 15.99 -22.12
C SER A 88 -17.85 16.96 -20.93
N ALA A 89 -17.50 16.43 -19.76
CA ALA A 89 -17.23 17.24 -18.56
C ALA A 89 -15.79 17.78 -18.48
N GLY A 90 -14.88 17.28 -19.32
CA GLY A 90 -13.45 17.60 -19.27
C GLY A 90 -12.81 17.17 -17.95
N ILE A 91 -12.97 15.89 -17.59
CA ILE A 91 -12.43 15.25 -16.39
C ILE A 91 -11.67 13.96 -16.72
N ASN A 92 -10.82 13.49 -15.81
CA ASN A 92 -10.22 12.17 -15.92
C ASN A 92 -11.27 11.06 -15.67
N PRO A 93 -11.40 10.05 -16.56
CA PRO A 93 -12.43 9.03 -16.43
C PRO A 93 -12.19 8.02 -15.31
N ASN A 94 -10.96 7.86 -14.82
CA ASN A 94 -10.61 6.82 -13.85
C ASN A 94 -11.27 7.06 -12.50
N LEU A 95 -11.38 8.30 -12.02
CA LEU A 95 -12.08 8.55 -10.76
C LEU A 95 -13.59 8.29 -10.89
N LEU A 96 -14.19 8.63 -12.03
CA LEU A 96 -15.61 8.38 -12.27
C LEU A 96 -15.92 6.87 -12.29
N ALA A 97 -15.08 6.08 -12.97
CA ALA A 97 -15.17 4.62 -12.96
C ALA A 97 -14.95 4.02 -11.56
N ALA A 98 -13.96 4.52 -10.82
CA ALA A 98 -13.64 4.02 -9.49
C ALA A 98 -14.77 4.28 -8.50
N ILE A 99 -15.41 5.46 -8.55
CA ILE A 99 -16.59 5.77 -7.75
C ILE A 99 -17.72 4.81 -8.11
N PHE A 100 -18.08 4.68 -9.40
CA PHE A 100 -19.16 3.79 -9.82
C PHE A 100 -18.99 2.38 -9.24
N VAL A 101 -17.84 1.76 -9.51
CA VAL A 101 -17.64 0.36 -9.11
C VAL A 101 -17.55 0.22 -7.59
N THR A 102 -17.02 1.23 -6.87
CA THR A 102 -17.00 1.24 -5.40
C THR A 102 -18.42 1.24 -4.83
N GLU A 103 -19.35 2.02 -5.38
CA GLU A 103 -20.76 2.03 -4.93
C GLU A 103 -21.45 0.65 -5.07
N HIS A 104 -20.92 -0.21 -5.95
CA HIS A 104 -21.44 -1.56 -6.20
C HIS A 104 -20.56 -2.68 -5.63
N GLY A 105 -19.74 -2.36 -4.63
CA GLY A 105 -18.90 -3.37 -3.97
C GLY A 105 -17.86 -3.96 -4.92
N ASN A 106 -17.35 -3.17 -5.86
CA ASN A 106 -16.43 -3.52 -6.94
C ASN A 106 -16.97 -4.53 -7.97
N ASN A 107 -18.28 -4.52 -8.17
CA ASN A 107 -18.91 -5.28 -9.25
C ASN A 107 -19.41 -4.32 -10.34
N TRP A 108 -19.52 -4.82 -11.56
CA TRP A 108 -20.22 -4.17 -12.65
C TRP A 108 -21.61 -4.82 -12.77
N PRO A 109 -22.68 -4.20 -12.23
CA PRO A 109 -24.01 -4.82 -12.21
C PRO A 109 -24.63 -4.93 -13.61
N ASP A 110 -25.86 -5.44 -13.69
CA ASP A 110 -26.64 -5.34 -14.93
C ASP A 110 -26.93 -3.85 -15.23
N PRO A 111 -26.52 -3.31 -16.39
CA PRO A 111 -26.74 -1.92 -16.75
C PRO A 111 -28.22 -1.54 -16.92
N ALA A 112 -29.13 -2.52 -17.04
CA ALA A 112 -30.57 -2.28 -17.10
C ALA A 112 -31.17 -1.89 -15.73
N GLY A 113 -30.45 -2.12 -14.63
CA GLY A 113 -30.96 -1.92 -13.27
C GLY A 113 -32.04 -2.95 -12.90
N PRO A 114 -32.97 -2.63 -11.97
CA PRO A 114 -33.09 -1.37 -11.24
C PRO A 114 -31.97 -1.19 -10.21
N TRP A 115 -31.63 0.07 -9.92
CA TRP A 115 -30.53 0.39 -8.99
C TRP A 115 -31.04 0.51 -7.57
N ALA A 116 -30.30 -0.07 -6.63
CA ALA A 116 -30.63 0.00 -5.21
C ALA A 116 -30.70 1.44 -4.72
N SER A 117 -31.58 1.68 -3.74
CA SER A 117 -31.55 2.90 -2.93
C SER A 117 -31.14 2.54 -1.51
N SER A 118 -30.27 3.35 -0.91
CA SER A 118 -29.80 3.11 0.44
C SER A 118 -30.86 3.48 1.49
N PRO A 119 -30.78 2.95 2.72
CA PRO A 119 -31.68 3.32 3.81
C PRO A 119 -31.65 4.81 4.17
N VAL A 120 -30.57 5.51 3.83
CA VAL A 120 -30.40 6.96 4.08
C VAL A 120 -30.81 7.83 2.89
N GLY A 121 -31.36 7.22 1.84
CA GLY A 121 -31.96 7.92 0.69
C GLY A 121 -31.01 8.16 -0.49
N ALA A 122 -29.83 7.56 -0.50
CA ALA A 122 -28.98 7.53 -1.69
C ALA A 122 -29.68 6.68 -2.77
N SER A 123 -29.59 7.06 -4.05
CA SER A 123 -30.29 6.35 -5.13
C SER A 123 -29.49 6.31 -6.43
N GLY A 124 -29.80 5.31 -7.25
CA GLY A 124 -29.27 5.20 -8.60
C GLY A 124 -27.90 4.53 -8.69
N PRO A 125 -27.35 4.43 -9.91
CA PRO A 125 -26.08 3.76 -10.16
C PRO A 125 -24.88 4.41 -9.47
N PHE A 126 -24.98 5.68 -9.07
CA PHE A 126 -23.90 6.44 -8.41
C PHE A 126 -24.25 6.82 -6.96
N GLN A 127 -25.27 6.17 -6.37
CA GLN A 127 -25.74 6.38 -4.99
C GLN A 127 -25.85 7.87 -4.62
N PHE A 128 -26.56 8.64 -5.45
CA PHE A 128 -26.74 10.07 -5.20
C PHE A 128 -27.66 10.33 -4.02
N MET A 129 -27.21 11.18 -3.10
CA MET A 129 -28.10 11.82 -2.14
C MET A 129 -29.05 12.81 -2.86
N PRO A 130 -30.30 13.01 -2.39
CA PRO A 130 -31.29 13.83 -3.09
C PRO A 130 -30.85 15.27 -3.34
N GLY A 131 -30.13 15.88 -2.40
CA GLY A 131 -29.60 17.25 -2.54
C GLY A 131 -28.58 17.36 -3.67
N THR A 132 -27.65 16.40 -3.78
CA THR A 132 -26.67 16.33 -4.87
C THR A 132 -27.38 16.09 -6.21
N TRP A 133 -28.35 15.18 -6.25
CA TRP A 133 -29.12 14.93 -7.47
C TRP A 133 -29.86 16.18 -7.96
N SER A 134 -30.48 16.93 -7.05
CA SER A 134 -31.18 18.17 -7.40
C SER A 134 -30.27 19.21 -8.07
N GLN A 135 -28.98 19.22 -7.76
CA GLN A 135 -28.02 20.16 -8.33
C GLN A 135 -27.43 19.67 -9.66
N TYR A 136 -27.05 18.39 -9.72
CA TYR A 136 -26.26 17.86 -10.85
C TYR A 136 -27.06 16.99 -11.81
N GLY A 137 -28.24 16.51 -11.43
CA GLY A 137 -29.08 15.60 -12.22
C GLY A 137 -29.78 16.27 -13.41
N GLN A 138 -29.84 17.60 -13.48
CA GLN A 138 -30.41 18.38 -14.59
C GLN A 138 -31.82 17.92 -15.03
N ARG A 139 -32.69 17.57 -14.06
CA ARG A 139 -34.05 17.03 -14.30
C ARG A 139 -34.09 15.67 -15.01
N GLY A 140 -32.96 14.98 -15.16
CA GLY A 140 -32.91 13.61 -15.63
C GLY A 140 -33.49 12.61 -14.61
N ASN A 141 -33.37 11.33 -14.93
CA ASN A 141 -33.80 10.23 -14.08
C ASN A 141 -32.63 9.65 -13.28
N VAL A 142 -32.69 9.67 -11.95
CA VAL A 142 -31.63 9.13 -11.07
C VAL A 142 -31.43 7.61 -11.25
N GLN A 143 -32.41 6.91 -11.83
CA GLN A 143 -32.31 5.48 -12.15
C GLN A 143 -31.79 5.23 -13.57
N SER A 144 -31.64 6.27 -14.41
CA SER A 144 -31.00 6.15 -15.71
C SER A 144 -29.48 6.07 -15.52
N LEU A 145 -28.87 5.01 -16.08
CA LEU A 145 -27.42 4.84 -16.06
C LEU A 145 -26.71 6.02 -16.74
N GLU A 146 -27.24 6.48 -17.88
CA GLU A 146 -26.68 7.59 -18.64
C GLU A 146 -26.80 8.92 -17.88
N ASP A 147 -28.01 9.27 -17.41
CA ASP A 147 -28.23 10.55 -16.70
C ASP A 147 -27.38 10.63 -15.42
N SER A 148 -27.27 9.50 -14.70
CA SER A 148 -26.48 9.42 -13.48
C SER A 148 -24.99 9.48 -13.74
N THR A 149 -24.49 8.83 -14.80
CA THR A 149 -23.07 8.93 -15.20
C THR A 149 -22.71 10.37 -15.55
N ASN A 150 -23.57 11.04 -16.33
CA ASN A 150 -23.40 12.45 -16.69
C ASN A 150 -23.49 13.38 -15.47
N ALA A 151 -24.39 13.12 -14.53
CA ALA A 151 -24.51 13.88 -13.28
C ALA A 151 -23.27 13.71 -12.40
N ALA A 152 -22.71 12.50 -12.30
CA ALA A 152 -21.52 12.21 -11.51
C ALA A 152 -20.29 12.88 -12.11
N ALA A 153 -20.16 12.86 -13.44
CA ALA A 153 -19.11 13.60 -14.14
C ALA A 153 -19.18 15.11 -13.85
N ARG A 154 -20.38 15.71 -13.90
CA ARG A 154 -20.58 17.13 -13.54
C ARG A 154 -20.23 17.41 -12.09
N TYR A 155 -20.61 16.54 -11.16
CA TYR A 155 -20.31 16.72 -9.75
C TYR A 155 -18.81 16.65 -9.47
N LEU A 156 -18.10 15.68 -10.06
CA LEU A 156 -16.64 15.58 -9.97
C LEU A 156 -15.94 16.81 -10.58
N LYS A 157 -16.45 17.29 -11.73
CA LYS A 157 -15.95 18.54 -12.34
C LYS A 157 -16.14 19.73 -11.41
N ALA A 158 -17.29 19.85 -10.75
CA ALA A 158 -17.58 20.92 -9.80
C ALA A 158 -16.70 20.85 -8.54
N MET A 159 -16.28 19.65 -8.15
CA MET A 159 -15.26 19.50 -7.10
C MET A 159 -13.88 19.98 -7.58
N GLY A 160 -13.59 19.99 -8.88
CA GLY A 160 -12.32 20.46 -9.44
C GLY A 160 -11.51 19.38 -10.15
N LEU A 161 -12.11 18.20 -10.37
CA LEU A 161 -11.50 17.15 -11.18
C LEU A 161 -11.20 17.70 -12.58
N ASN A 162 -10.01 17.40 -13.06
CA ASN A 162 -9.53 17.72 -14.40
C ASN A 162 -8.73 16.53 -14.96
N PRO A 163 -8.38 16.51 -16.25
CA PRO A 163 -7.70 15.37 -16.87
C PRO A 163 -6.37 15.00 -16.21
N ASP A 164 -5.67 15.98 -15.65
CA ASP A 164 -4.32 15.86 -15.08
C ASP A 164 -4.30 15.82 -13.55
N SER A 165 -5.48 15.66 -12.91
CA SER A 165 -5.56 15.62 -11.45
C SER A 165 -4.72 14.46 -10.91
N PRO A 166 -3.84 14.69 -9.92
CA PRO A 166 -3.04 13.61 -9.36
C PRO A 166 -3.93 12.65 -8.57
N LEU A 167 -3.55 11.37 -8.52
CA LEU A 167 -4.24 10.41 -7.64
C LEU A 167 -4.08 10.84 -6.17
N GLY A 168 -2.84 11.14 -5.77
CA GLY A 168 -2.40 11.18 -4.36
C GLY A 168 -1.81 9.82 -3.93
N THR A 169 -1.34 9.75 -2.69
CA THR A 169 -0.87 8.50 -2.06
C THR A 169 -1.65 8.23 -0.77
N LEU A 170 -1.48 7.07 -0.13
CA LEU A 170 -2.14 6.81 1.16
C LEU A 170 -1.51 7.61 2.32
N GLU A 171 -0.28 8.09 2.15
CA GLU A 171 0.42 8.98 3.08
C GLU A 171 -0.05 10.43 2.94
N GLN A 172 -0.36 10.87 1.71
CA GLN A 172 -0.86 12.22 1.43
C GLN A 172 -2.10 12.19 0.49
N PRO A 173 -3.21 11.58 0.93
CA PRO A 173 -4.39 11.42 0.07
C PRO A 173 -5.20 12.70 -0.06
N TYR A 174 -4.99 13.71 0.80
CA TYR A 174 -5.89 14.86 0.95
C TYR A 174 -5.28 16.21 0.52
N VAL A 175 -4.27 16.18 -0.35
CA VAL A 175 -3.67 17.39 -0.92
C VAL A 175 -4.72 18.16 -1.73
N ARG A 176 -4.71 19.49 -1.60
CA ARG A 176 -5.75 20.38 -2.15
C ARG A 176 -5.26 21.24 -3.31
N ASP A 177 -3.96 21.30 -3.53
CA ASP A 177 -3.34 22.09 -4.60
C ASP A 177 -2.08 21.39 -5.16
N PRO A 178 -2.15 20.78 -6.36
CA PRO A 178 -3.39 20.45 -7.06
C PRO A 178 -4.21 19.43 -6.24
N MET A 179 -5.54 19.52 -6.34
CA MET A 179 -6.42 18.66 -5.55
C MET A 179 -6.36 17.20 -6.03
N THR A 180 -6.20 16.28 -5.08
CA THR A 180 -6.07 14.85 -5.38
C THR A 180 -7.42 14.19 -5.66
N MET A 181 -7.39 13.18 -6.52
CA MET A 181 -8.55 12.30 -6.73
C MET A 181 -8.99 11.62 -5.43
N LEU A 182 -8.06 11.28 -4.53
CA LEU A 182 -8.40 10.69 -3.23
C LEU A 182 -9.13 11.65 -2.28
N TYR A 183 -8.84 12.96 -2.33
CA TYR A 183 -9.64 13.95 -1.61
C TYR A 183 -11.07 14.03 -2.18
N MET A 184 -11.20 14.02 -3.51
CA MET A 184 -12.49 14.03 -4.18
C MET A 184 -13.31 12.78 -3.87
N ALA A 185 -12.68 11.59 -3.85
CA ALA A 185 -13.31 10.34 -3.46
C ALA A 185 -13.84 10.38 -2.01
N GLY A 186 -13.02 10.86 -1.07
CA GLY A 186 -13.46 11.05 0.32
C GLY A 186 -14.60 12.07 0.43
N SER A 187 -14.56 13.13 -0.37
CA SER A 187 -15.61 14.16 -0.41
C SER A 187 -16.91 13.66 -1.05
N TYR A 188 -16.82 12.70 -1.97
CA TYR A 188 -17.98 12.04 -2.56
C TYR A 188 -18.71 11.19 -1.53
N ASN A 189 -17.99 10.37 -0.76
CA ASN A 189 -18.57 9.50 0.28
C ASN A 189 -19.01 10.27 1.54
N ALA A 190 -18.15 11.12 2.10
CA ALA A 190 -18.40 11.77 3.40
C ALA A 190 -18.96 13.21 3.29
N GLY A 191 -18.93 13.80 2.10
CA GLY A 191 -19.21 15.23 1.88
C GLY A 191 -17.98 16.12 2.13
N GLY A 192 -17.78 17.12 1.25
CA GLY A 192 -16.61 18.02 1.29
C GLY A 192 -16.43 18.75 2.63
N GLY A 193 -17.50 19.21 3.28
CA GLY A 193 -17.41 19.86 4.59
C GLY A 193 -16.91 18.95 5.72
N ASN A 194 -17.22 17.64 5.66
CA ASN A 194 -16.66 16.67 6.60
C ASN A 194 -15.18 16.42 6.31
N MET A 195 -14.80 16.30 5.03
CA MET A 195 -13.39 16.17 4.65
C MET A 195 -12.57 17.38 5.09
N ASP A 196 -13.06 18.60 4.87
CA ASP A 196 -12.41 19.83 5.33
C ASP A 196 -12.20 19.85 6.85
N ARG A 197 -13.20 19.39 7.60
CA ARG A 197 -13.15 19.34 9.06
C ARG A 197 -12.19 18.25 9.56
N LEU A 198 -12.24 17.05 8.97
CA LEU A 198 -11.58 15.85 9.50
C LEU A 198 -10.20 15.57 8.89
N THR A 199 -9.80 16.27 7.83
CA THR A 199 -8.49 16.09 7.20
C THR A 199 -7.73 17.41 7.01
N THR A 200 -6.42 17.30 6.80
CA THR A 200 -5.54 18.38 6.33
C THR A 200 -4.78 17.89 5.09
N PRO A 201 -4.17 18.79 4.31
CA PRO A 201 -3.30 18.38 3.19
C PRO A 201 -2.19 17.39 3.57
N THR A 202 -1.75 17.38 4.83
CA THR A 202 -0.69 16.49 5.34
C THR A 202 -1.23 15.32 6.15
N SER A 203 -2.55 15.17 6.27
CA SER A 203 -3.13 14.02 6.97
C SER A 203 -2.96 12.77 6.13
N GLY A 204 -2.50 11.68 6.75
CA GLY A 204 -2.60 10.34 6.18
C GLY A 204 -4.05 9.88 6.03
N VAL A 205 -4.25 8.70 5.44
CA VAL A 205 -5.56 8.17 5.06
C VAL A 205 -6.59 8.05 6.19
N ASP A 206 -6.17 7.97 7.46
CA ASP A 206 -7.10 7.92 8.59
C ASP A 206 -7.56 9.32 9.07
N GLY A 207 -7.12 10.39 8.40
CA GLY A 207 -7.45 11.78 8.72
C GLY A 207 -6.70 12.34 9.93
N LYS A 208 -7.20 13.45 10.49
CA LYS A 208 -6.66 14.09 11.70
C LYS A 208 -6.76 13.13 12.88
N ASP A 209 -5.63 12.67 13.39
CA ASP A 209 -5.52 11.78 14.57
C ASP A 209 -6.36 10.49 14.44
N GLY A 210 -6.54 9.98 13.22
CA GLY A 210 -7.31 8.76 12.97
C GLY A 210 -8.84 8.90 13.09
N ARG A 211 -9.36 10.13 13.04
CA ARG A 211 -10.78 10.43 13.28
C ARG A 211 -11.67 10.40 12.04
N LEU A 212 -11.13 10.12 10.86
CA LEU A 212 -11.95 9.98 9.66
C LEU A 212 -12.85 8.74 9.79
N TYR A 213 -14.05 8.81 9.24
CA TYR A 213 -15.00 7.70 9.31
C TYR A 213 -14.41 6.44 8.68
N LYS A 214 -14.51 5.30 9.37
CA LYS A 214 -13.96 4.01 8.91
C LYS A 214 -14.44 3.64 7.51
N GLU A 215 -15.71 3.92 7.20
CA GLU A 215 -16.27 3.75 5.86
C GLU A 215 -15.52 4.58 4.82
N THR A 216 -15.34 5.88 5.06
CA THR A 216 -14.63 6.80 4.16
C THR A 216 -13.16 6.43 4.00
N VAL A 217 -12.49 6.00 5.07
CA VAL A 217 -11.12 5.46 5.00
C VAL A 217 -11.06 4.26 4.05
N THR A 218 -12.04 3.36 4.16
CA THR A 218 -12.13 2.16 3.31
C THR A 218 -12.43 2.53 1.86
N TYR A 219 -13.34 3.49 1.65
CA TYR A 219 -13.70 4.03 0.33
C TYR A 219 -12.49 4.63 -0.38
N VAL A 220 -11.73 5.50 0.30
CA VAL A 220 -10.53 6.13 -0.26
C VAL A 220 -9.45 5.10 -0.58
N LYS A 221 -9.22 4.12 0.30
CA LYS A 221 -8.29 3.00 0.03
C LYS A 221 -8.74 2.16 -1.17
N ASN A 222 -10.04 1.91 -1.32
CA ASN A 222 -10.58 1.18 -2.46
C ASN A 222 -10.33 1.92 -3.77
N VAL A 223 -10.66 3.21 -3.83
CA VAL A 223 -10.41 4.05 -5.01
C VAL A 223 -8.92 4.11 -5.35
N PHE A 224 -8.04 4.25 -4.35
CA PHE A 224 -6.59 4.20 -4.56
C PHE A 224 -6.17 2.89 -5.21
N ASN A 225 -6.60 1.75 -4.66
CA ASN A 225 -6.26 0.42 -5.18
C ASN A 225 -6.77 0.23 -6.60
N LEU A 226 -8.04 0.56 -6.86
CA LEU A 226 -8.66 0.44 -8.18
C LEU A 226 -7.88 1.22 -9.23
N ILE A 227 -7.58 2.51 -8.98
CA ILE A 227 -6.91 3.34 -9.98
C ILE A 227 -5.45 2.92 -10.15
N SER A 228 -4.73 2.67 -9.05
CA SER A 228 -3.31 2.27 -9.10
C SER A 228 -3.09 0.88 -9.69
N SER A 229 -4.07 -0.03 -9.59
CA SER A 229 -4.01 -1.37 -10.15
C SER A 229 -4.64 -1.49 -11.55
N GLY A 230 -5.09 -0.38 -12.16
CA GLY A 230 -5.83 -0.44 -13.43
C GLY A 230 -7.10 -1.29 -13.36
N PHE A 231 -7.86 -1.16 -12.27
CA PHE A 231 -9.13 -1.84 -11.97
C PHE A 231 -9.04 -3.36 -11.76
N ALA A 232 -7.83 -3.92 -11.66
CA ALA A 232 -7.64 -5.32 -11.29
C ALA A 232 -8.17 -5.64 -9.88
N HIS A 233 -7.86 -4.81 -8.88
CA HIS A 233 -8.14 -5.12 -7.47
C HIS A 233 -8.54 -3.88 -6.66
N GLY A 234 -9.49 -4.06 -5.75
CA GLY A 234 -9.84 -3.07 -4.74
C GLY A 234 -9.32 -3.43 -3.34
N VAL A 235 -9.97 -2.92 -2.30
CA VAL A 235 -9.69 -3.35 -0.91
C VAL A 235 -10.36 -4.70 -0.60
N PRO A 236 -9.77 -5.51 0.30
CA PRO A 236 -10.40 -6.74 0.77
C PRO A 236 -11.81 -6.51 1.32
N GLY A 237 -12.76 -7.37 0.94
CA GLY A 237 -14.19 -7.25 1.29
C GLY A 237 -15.06 -6.61 0.19
N TYR A 238 -14.43 -6.05 -0.84
CA TYR A 238 -15.07 -5.70 -2.11
C TYR A 238 -14.70 -6.76 -3.17
N GLY A 239 -15.51 -6.91 -4.21
CA GLY A 239 -15.24 -7.79 -5.36
C GLY A 239 -14.01 -7.36 -6.20
N SER A 240 -13.71 -8.15 -7.22
CA SER A 240 -12.71 -7.81 -8.24
C SER A 240 -13.42 -7.28 -9.49
N PRO A 241 -13.19 -6.01 -9.91
CA PRO A 241 -13.89 -5.41 -11.05
C PRO A 241 -13.49 -5.99 -12.41
N ASP A 242 -12.32 -6.63 -12.53
CA ASP A 242 -11.84 -7.22 -13.78
C ASP A 242 -12.54 -8.53 -14.18
N GLY A 243 -13.57 -8.94 -13.42
CA GLY A 243 -14.31 -10.18 -13.67
C GLY A 243 -13.55 -11.44 -13.29
N THR A 244 -12.38 -11.34 -12.63
CA THR A 244 -11.72 -12.50 -12.02
C THR A 244 -12.55 -12.97 -10.82
N VAL A 245 -13.51 -13.87 -11.09
CA VAL A 245 -14.22 -14.63 -10.05
C VAL A 245 -13.18 -15.46 -9.30
N ARG A 246 -12.79 -14.99 -8.11
CA ARG A 246 -12.12 -15.85 -7.12
C ARG A 246 -13.20 -16.38 -6.20
N ASN A 247 -13.71 -17.56 -6.55
CA ASN A 247 -14.71 -18.31 -5.78
C ASN A 247 -14.39 -18.31 -4.27
N GLY A 248 -15.13 -17.52 -3.50
CA GLY A 248 -15.61 -17.92 -2.19
C GLY A 248 -16.94 -18.63 -2.40
N THR A 249 -16.93 -19.95 -2.34
CA THR A 249 -18.00 -20.84 -2.83
C THR A 249 -19.37 -20.58 -2.21
N ALA A 250 -20.39 -20.41 -3.06
CA ALA A 250 -21.69 -21.10 -2.96
C ALA A 250 -22.13 -21.46 -4.41
N GLY A 251 -22.65 -22.69 -4.61
CA GLY A 251 -22.73 -23.43 -5.89
C GLY A 251 -23.45 -22.73 -7.07
N ASN A 252 -23.38 -23.19 -8.32
CA ASN A 252 -23.51 -24.57 -8.79
C ASN A 252 -23.09 -24.70 -10.29
N ASN A 253 -22.61 -25.89 -10.65
CA ASN A 253 -22.40 -26.53 -11.97
C ASN A 253 -22.43 -25.70 -13.28
N SER A 254 -21.33 -25.70 -14.04
CA SER A 254 -21.24 -26.38 -15.36
C SER A 254 -19.86 -26.26 -15.99
N THR A 255 -19.43 -27.40 -16.53
CA THR A 255 -18.19 -27.73 -17.24
C THR A 255 -17.90 -26.91 -18.49
N SER A 256 -16.62 -26.56 -18.71
CA SER A 256 -15.88 -26.98 -19.91
C SER A 256 -14.38 -26.69 -19.79
N GLN A 257 -13.61 -27.76 -20.01
CA GLN A 257 -12.15 -27.80 -20.10
C GLN A 257 -11.65 -27.34 -21.47
N VAL A 258 -10.54 -26.60 -21.54
CA VAL A 258 -9.45 -26.78 -22.54
C VAL A 258 -8.12 -26.31 -21.92
N GLY A 259 -7.07 -27.15 -22.00
CA GLY A 259 -5.69 -26.92 -21.52
C GLY A 259 -4.88 -25.90 -22.37
N THR A 260 -3.62 -25.55 -22.08
CA THR A 260 -2.49 -26.31 -21.52
C THR A 260 -1.37 -25.40 -20.97
N ALA A 261 -0.82 -25.80 -19.82
CA ALA A 261 0.57 -25.71 -19.32
C ALA A 261 1.31 -24.37 -19.03
N SER A 262 1.71 -24.27 -17.74
CA SER A 262 2.98 -23.75 -17.18
C SER A 262 3.08 -22.28 -16.70
N SER A 263 2.62 -22.02 -15.48
CA SER A 263 3.46 -21.51 -14.37
C SER A 263 2.66 -21.49 -13.06
N CYS A 264 3.03 -22.37 -12.12
CA CYS A 264 2.43 -22.42 -10.79
C CYS A 264 3.10 -21.37 -9.90
N GLN A 265 2.48 -20.19 -9.75
CA GLN A 265 2.87 -19.20 -8.73
C GLN A 265 1.60 -18.72 -8.02
N GLY A 266 1.52 -19.03 -6.72
CA GLY A 266 0.36 -18.76 -5.88
C GLY A 266 0.02 -17.27 -5.81
N ASN A 267 -1.27 -16.96 -5.91
CA ASN A 267 -1.82 -15.60 -5.91
C ASN A 267 -1.74 -14.94 -4.52
N GLY A 268 -0.57 -14.43 -4.15
CA GLY A 268 -0.37 -13.36 -3.15
C GLY A 268 -1.01 -13.52 -1.76
N VAL A 269 -1.20 -12.38 -1.09
CA VAL A 269 -1.75 -12.31 0.27
C VAL A 269 -3.22 -12.72 0.32
N VAL A 270 -3.61 -13.50 1.33
CA VAL A 270 -5.00 -13.93 1.56
C VAL A 270 -5.47 -13.47 2.94
N SER A 271 -6.44 -12.54 2.94
CA SER A 271 -6.99 -11.96 4.16
C SER A 271 -7.60 -13.03 5.06
N GLY A 272 -7.21 -13.04 6.34
CA GLY A 272 -7.64 -13.99 7.36
C GLY A 272 -7.00 -15.38 7.28
N ASP A 273 -6.15 -15.64 6.27
CA ASP A 273 -5.55 -16.96 6.05
C ASP A 273 -4.02 -16.89 6.08
N ILE A 274 -3.47 -17.21 7.26
CA ILE A 274 -2.03 -17.26 7.53
C ILE A 274 -1.35 -18.30 6.62
N VAL A 275 -1.96 -19.47 6.46
CA VAL A 275 -1.37 -20.61 5.75
C VAL A 275 -1.25 -20.31 4.26
N LYS A 276 -2.35 -19.88 3.65
CA LYS A 276 -2.37 -19.58 2.22
C LYS A 276 -1.53 -18.37 1.88
N THR A 277 -1.49 -17.36 2.75
CA THR A 277 -0.56 -16.23 2.61
C THR A 277 0.89 -16.71 2.68
N ALA A 278 1.27 -17.52 3.66
CA ALA A 278 2.62 -18.07 3.77
C ALA A 278 3.04 -18.86 2.52
N LEU A 279 2.16 -19.73 2.01
CA LEU A 279 2.40 -20.54 0.82
C LEU A 279 2.51 -19.71 -0.46
N ASN A 280 1.78 -18.59 -0.56
CA ASN A 280 1.82 -17.74 -1.75
C ASN A 280 3.02 -16.77 -1.75
N LEU A 281 3.53 -16.41 -0.57
CA LEU A 281 4.75 -15.60 -0.44
C LEU A 281 6.02 -16.46 -0.56
N ALA A 282 5.96 -17.75 -0.27
CA ALA A 282 7.09 -18.66 -0.36
C ALA A 282 7.14 -19.45 -1.67
N TRP A 283 8.33 -19.84 -2.09
CA TRP A 283 8.48 -20.87 -3.12
C TRP A 283 7.97 -22.23 -2.60
N PRO A 284 7.37 -23.08 -3.48
CA PRO A 284 6.86 -24.39 -3.09
C PRO A 284 7.96 -25.45 -2.90
N ASP A 285 9.20 -25.12 -3.27
CA ASP A 285 10.39 -25.96 -3.23
C ASP A 285 11.59 -25.18 -2.65
N ARG A 286 12.70 -25.87 -2.39
CA ARG A 286 13.91 -25.31 -1.77
C ARG A 286 14.98 -24.94 -2.79
N GLY A 287 15.96 -24.16 -2.34
CA GLY A 287 17.19 -23.90 -3.07
C GLY A 287 17.21 -22.53 -3.74
N HIS A 288 16.36 -21.61 -3.26
CA HIS A 288 16.33 -20.25 -3.73
C HIS A 288 17.40 -19.43 -3.01
N GLY A 289 17.98 -18.45 -3.71
CA GLY A 289 19.02 -17.58 -3.15
C GLY A 289 18.49 -16.69 -2.03
N LYS A 290 19.24 -15.67 -1.64
CA LYS A 290 18.94 -14.83 -0.45
C LYS A 290 18.55 -13.39 -0.77
N ASN A 291 18.67 -12.99 -2.02
CA ASN A 291 18.51 -11.60 -2.44
C ASN A 291 17.07 -11.35 -2.90
N LYS A 292 16.73 -10.09 -3.20
CA LYS A 292 15.37 -9.70 -3.59
C LYS A 292 14.87 -10.48 -4.81
N GLU A 293 15.76 -10.63 -5.77
CA GLU A 293 15.61 -11.19 -7.10
C GLU A 293 15.35 -12.70 -7.04
N ASP A 294 15.84 -13.34 -5.97
CA ASP A 294 15.62 -14.75 -5.69
C ASP A 294 14.22 -15.00 -5.11
N ALA A 295 13.57 -13.97 -4.55
CA ALA A 295 12.27 -14.09 -3.89
C ALA A 295 11.10 -14.09 -4.88
N THR A 296 9.99 -14.72 -4.47
CA THR A 296 8.74 -14.66 -5.25
C THR A 296 8.29 -13.21 -5.46
N GLN A 297 7.64 -12.94 -6.59
CA GLN A 297 7.12 -11.60 -6.88
C GLN A 297 6.10 -11.15 -5.82
N ALA A 298 5.34 -12.08 -5.27
CA ALA A 298 4.39 -11.82 -4.18
C ALA A 298 5.11 -11.37 -2.90
N TYR A 299 6.24 -11.97 -2.56
CA TYR A 299 7.04 -11.53 -1.41
C TYR A 299 7.75 -10.20 -1.66
N GLN A 300 8.27 -9.99 -2.87
CA GLN A 300 8.88 -8.72 -3.30
C GLN A 300 7.94 -7.53 -3.14
N THR A 301 6.64 -7.74 -3.38
CA THR A 301 5.61 -6.71 -3.26
C THR A 301 5.07 -6.58 -1.84
N THR A 302 4.95 -7.68 -1.10
CA THR A 302 4.36 -7.69 0.25
C THR A 302 5.31 -7.16 1.32
N LEU A 303 6.58 -7.61 1.32
CA LEU A 303 7.51 -7.30 2.40
C LEU A 303 7.67 -5.78 2.64
N PRO A 304 7.86 -4.93 1.61
CA PRO A 304 7.97 -3.47 1.81
C PRO A 304 6.75 -2.82 2.48
N THR A 305 5.54 -3.37 2.27
CA THR A 305 4.31 -2.83 2.87
C THR A 305 4.17 -3.16 4.36
N THR A 306 4.78 -4.25 4.79
CA THR A 306 4.71 -4.78 6.17
C THR A 306 5.96 -4.49 6.99
N ASN A 307 7.06 -4.10 6.34
CA ASN A 307 8.32 -3.78 6.97
C ASN A 307 9.04 -2.66 6.18
N PRO A 308 8.78 -1.39 6.50
CA PRO A 308 9.41 -0.27 5.80
C PRO A 308 10.92 -0.13 6.10
N ASP A 309 11.43 -0.75 7.17
CA ASP A 309 12.84 -0.71 7.55
C ASP A 309 13.64 -1.81 6.82
N LEU A 310 13.76 -1.68 5.49
CA LEU A 310 14.51 -2.58 4.63
C LEU A 310 16.03 -2.46 4.85
N ILE A 311 16.54 -3.18 5.85
CA ILE A 311 17.97 -3.27 6.17
C ILE A 311 18.62 -4.55 5.59
N ASN A 312 19.91 -4.77 5.86
CA ASN A 312 20.68 -5.92 5.34
C ASN A 312 19.97 -7.28 5.49
N ASP A 313 20.07 -8.10 4.44
CA ASP A 313 19.55 -9.48 4.35
C ASP A 313 18.03 -9.65 4.60
N ILE A 314 17.24 -8.55 4.56
CA ILE A 314 15.78 -8.54 4.82
C ILE A 314 14.97 -9.53 3.97
N TRP A 315 15.39 -9.75 2.72
CA TRP A 315 14.73 -10.70 1.80
C TRP A 315 14.86 -12.15 2.25
N SER A 316 15.88 -12.45 3.05
CA SER A 316 16.13 -13.76 3.63
C SER A 316 15.81 -13.84 5.13
N ASP A 317 15.41 -12.74 5.77
CA ASP A 317 15.18 -12.72 7.21
C ASP A 317 13.90 -13.49 7.60
N CYS A 318 14.06 -14.53 8.43
CA CYS A 318 12.95 -15.39 8.86
C CYS A 318 11.85 -14.61 9.62
N GLY A 319 12.24 -13.63 10.45
CA GLY A 319 11.31 -12.79 11.20
C GLY A 319 10.52 -11.86 10.30
N SER A 320 11.17 -11.31 9.28
CA SER A 320 10.57 -10.44 8.27
C SER A 320 9.56 -11.19 7.41
N PHE A 321 9.82 -12.45 7.09
CA PHE A 321 8.84 -13.30 6.41
C PHE A 321 7.58 -13.55 7.26
N VAL A 322 7.76 -13.96 8.53
CA VAL A 322 6.60 -14.21 9.42
C VAL A 322 5.82 -12.93 9.67
N ASN A 323 6.51 -11.79 9.87
CA ASN A 323 5.89 -10.48 9.91
C ASN A 323 5.06 -10.23 8.64
N ALA A 324 5.66 -10.37 7.46
CA ALA A 324 4.99 -10.13 6.20
C ALA A 324 3.70 -10.94 6.10
N VAL A 325 3.72 -12.22 6.47
CA VAL A 325 2.50 -13.05 6.49
C VAL A 325 1.49 -12.54 7.53
N MET A 326 1.89 -12.31 8.78
CA MET A 326 0.97 -11.96 9.86
C MET A 326 0.28 -10.62 9.66
N ARG A 327 1.04 -9.61 9.21
CA ARG A 327 0.50 -8.26 8.98
C ARG A 327 -0.29 -8.18 7.68
N SER A 328 0.18 -8.82 6.60
CA SER A 328 -0.51 -8.75 5.31
C SER A 328 -1.78 -9.59 5.28
N SER A 329 -1.79 -10.78 5.90
CA SER A 329 -3.02 -11.57 6.05
C SER A 329 -4.05 -10.88 6.97
N GLY A 330 -3.64 -9.87 7.73
CA GLY A 330 -4.51 -9.23 8.73
C GLY A 330 -4.75 -10.07 9.97
N ALA A 331 -4.05 -11.20 10.13
CA ALA A 331 -4.14 -12.02 11.33
C ALA A 331 -3.68 -11.24 12.58
N ASP A 332 -2.57 -10.52 12.49
CA ASP A 332 -2.22 -9.50 13.47
C ASP A 332 -1.52 -8.32 12.78
N PRO A 333 -2.25 -7.24 12.46
CA PRO A 333 -1.68 -6.04 11.81
C PRO A 333 -0.56 -5.38 12.63
N ASP A 334 -0.50 -5.65 13.93
CA ASP A 334 0.50 -5.10 14.87
C ASP A 334 1.63 -6.09 15.16
N TYR A 335 1.70 -7.22 14.44
CA TYR A 335 2.71 -8.24 14.71
C TYR A 335 4.12 -7.65 14.62
N TYR A 336 4.98 -8.07 15.56
CA TYR A 336 6.28 -7.45 15.71
C TYR A 336 7.16 -7.62 14.46
N ILE A 337 7.80 -6.51 14.08
CA ILE A 337 8.31 -6.30 12.71
C ILE A 337 9.46 -7.23 12.31
N ARG A 338 10.32 -7.63 13.25
CA ARG A 338 11.41 -8.60 13.03
C ARG A 338 12.06 -9.05 14.32
N GLY A 339 12.88 -10.09 14.26
CA GLY A 339 13.67 -10.57 15.37
C GLY A 339 12.90 -11.56 16.24
N THR A 340 13.37 -12.79 16.27
CA THR A 340 12.65 -13.94 16.83
C THR A 340 12.39 -13.82 18.33
N ILE A 341 13.37 -13.32 19.10
CA ILE A 341 13.20 -13.06 20.55
C ILE A 341 12.13 -12.00 20.80
N ALA A 342 12.11 -10.93 19.99
CA ALA A 342 11.16 -9.84 20.15
C ALA A 342 9.75 -10.25 19.71
N GLN A 343 9.63 -11.04 18.64
CA GLN A 343 8.36 -11.64 18.18
C GLN A 343 7.77 -12.61 19.21
N LEU A 344 8.59 -13.48 19.81
CA LEU A 344 8.14 -14.35 20.91
C LEU A 344 7.75 -13.54 22.15
N SER A 345 8.51 -12.50 22.49
CA SER A 345 8.19 -11.60 23.60
C SER A 345 6.87 -10.85 23.37
N TYR A 346 6.65 -10.36 22.15
CA TYR A 346 5.41 -9.71 21.74
C TYR A 346 4.22 -10.67 21.91
N ALA A 347 4.32 -11.91 21.45
CA ALA A 347 3.25 -12.89 21.62
C ALA A 347 2.94 -13.17 23.09
N ARG A 348 3.98 -13.37 23.93
CA ARG A 348 3.82 -13.61 25.37
C ARG A 348 3.22 -12.41 26.11
N ASN A 349 3.52 -11.19 25.67
CA ASN A 349 2.98 -9.95 26.24
C ASN A 349 1.57 -9.63 25.74
N ASN A 350 1.04 -10.38 24.77
CA ASN A 350 -0.32 -10.25 24.27
C ASN A 350 -1.12 -11.55 24.51
N PRO A 351 -1.30 -12.01 25.77
CA PRO A 351 -1.97 -13.28 26.07
C PRO A 351 -3.46 -13.27 25.73
N GLY A 352 -4.06 -12.09 25.50
CA GLY A 352 -5.42 -11.98 24.95
C GLY A 352 -5.50 -12.36 23.46
N LYS A 353 -4.43 -12.12 22.69
CA LYS A 353 -4.33 -12.43 21.26
C LYS A 353 -3.73 -13.82 21.00
N TYR A 354 -2.79 -14.25 21.82
CA TYR A 354 -2.00 -15.45 21.57
C TYR A 354 -2.12 -16.52 22.66
N LEU A 355 -2.11 -17.78 22.23
CA LEU A 355 -1.74 -18.93 23.03
C LEU A 355 -0.28 -19.28 22.74
N VAL A 356 0.55 -19.40 23.77
CA VAL A 356 1.95 -19.80 23.64
C VAL A 356 2.14 -21.18 24.29
N ILE A 357 2.68 -22.14 23.53
CA ILE A 357 2.95 -23.51 23.99
C ILE A 357 4.46 -23.75 23.86
N ASP A 358 5.12 -24.00 24.98
CA ASP A 358 6.56 -24.28 25.01
C ASP A 358 6.84 -25.78 24.99
N GLY A 359 8.03 -26.17 24.53
CA GLY A 359 8.54 -27.53 24.70
C GLY A 359 7.95 -28.58 23.75
N ILE A 360 7.50 -28.19 22.55
CA ILE A 360 7.03 -29.16 21.55
C ILE A 360 8.19 -29.96 20.93
N SER A 361 8.01 -31.27 20.85
CA SER A 361 8.98 -32.22 20.27
C SER A 361 8.57 -32.75 18.89
N ASP A 362 7.30 -32.63 18.54
CA ASP A 362 6.72 -33.16 17.31
C ASP A 362 5.53 -32.29 16.85
N THR A 363 4.89 -32.71 15.76
CA THR A 363 3.79 -31.98 15.13
C THR A 363 2.41 -32.25 15.76
N SER A 364 2.30 -33.09 16.80
CA SER A 364 1.01 -33.54 17.34
C SER A 364 0.14 -32.42 17.92
N LEU A 365 0.77 -31.35 18.40
CA LEU A 365 0.10 -30.18 18.96
C LEU A 365 -0.05 -29.02 17.96
N LEU A 366 0.49 -29.17 16.75
CA LEU A 366 0.51 -28.11 15.75
C LEU A 366 -0.81 -28.02 14.98
N GLN A 367 -1.19 -26.78 14.66
CA GLN A 367 -2.31 -26.45 13.79
C GLN A 367 -1.80 -25.58 12.63
N PRO A 368 -2.32 -25.77 11.41
CA PRO A 368 -1.97 -24.89 10.30
C PRO A 368 -2.20 -23.41 10.68
N GLY A 369 -1.19 -22.58 10.42
CA GLY A 369 -1.16 -21.16 10.80
C GLY A 369 -0.43 -20.88 12.12
N ASP A 370 0.03 -21.91 12.83
CA ASP A 370 0.89 -21.73 13.98
C ASP A 370 2.24 -21.10 13.58
N ILE A 371 2.67 -20.11 14.36
CA ILE A 371 4.02 -19.56 14.26
C ILE A 371 4.91 -20.37 15.20
N LEU A 372 5.97 -20.94 14.65
CA LEU A 372 6.99 -21.63 15.42
C LEU A 372 8.15 -20.65 15.61
N VAL A 373 8.55 -20.38 16.85
CA VAL A 373 9.59 -19.40 17.14
C VAL A 373 10.49 -19.85 18.29
N ASN A 374 11.81 -19.67 18.12
CA ASN A 374 12.80 -19.84 19.18
C ASN A 374 13.81 -18.68 19.12
N SER A 375 14.90 -18.75 19.89
CA SER A 375 15.89 -17.66 19.93
C SER A 375 16.67 -17.45 18.62
N LYS A 376 16.59 -18.37 17.65
CA LYS A 376 17.37 -18.34 16.41
C LYS A 376 16.53 -18.28 15.14
N HIS A 377 15.35 -18.89 15.11
CA HIS A 377 14.56 -19.06 13.91
C HIS A 377 13.07 -18.86 14.16
N THR A 378 12.35 -18.49 13.10
CA THR A 378 10.89 -18.53 13.09
C THR A 378 10.35 -19.01 11.75
N MET A 379 9.22 -19.72 11.78
CA MET A 379 8.55 -20.27 10.61
C MET A 379 7.04 -20.38 10.84
N ILE A 380 6.29 -20.61 9.78
CA ILE A 380 4.86 -20.89 9.85
C ILE A 380 4.62 -22.36 9.53
N TYR A 381 3.91 -23.06 10.42
CA TYR A 381 3.43 -24.41 10.14
C TYR A 381 2.24 -24.34 9.19
N VAL A 382 2.33 -24.98 8.02
CA VAL A 382 1.30 -24.93 6.97
C VAL A 382 0.45 -26.19 6.91
N GLY A 383 0.71 -27.17 7.79
CA GLY A 383 0.03 -28.46 7.78
C GLY A 383 0.63 -29.45 6.79
N ASN A 384 0.19 -30.70 6.87
CA ASN A 384 0.59 -31.79 5.96
C ASN A 384 -0.35 -31.91 4.74
N GLU A 385 -1.28 -30.96 4.56
CA GLU A 385 -2.38 -31.03 3.57
C GLU A 385 -2.02 -30.45 2.19
N SER A 386 -0.81 -29.90 2.01
CA SER A 386 -0.40 -29.19 0.77
C SER A 386 0.00 -30.10 -0.40
N GLY A 387 -0.11 -31.43 -0.27
CA GLY A 387 0.30 -32.36 -1.34
C GLY A 387 1.81 -32.41 -1.61
N THR A 388 2.61 -31.78 -0.75
CA THR A 388 4.09 -31.76 -0.77
C THR A 388 4.64 -32.48 0.46
N SER A 389 5.90 -32.94 0.43
CA SER A 389 6.58 -33.47 1.63
C SER A 389 6.91 -32.40 2.67
N PHE A 390 6.69 -31.12 2.36
CA PHE A 390 6.91 -29.96 3.22
C PHE A 390 5.68 -29.63 4.05
N ASN A 391 5.91 -29.21 5.30
CA ASN A 391 4.86 -28.82 6.25
C ASN A 391 5.13 -27.49 6.98
N ALA A 392 6.13 -26.74 6.53
CA ALA A 392 6.40 -25.39 6.99
C ALA A 392 6.75 -24.46 5.81
N ALA A 393 6.67 -23.15 6.04
CA ALA A 393 7.22 -22.13 5.15
C ALA A 393 8.08 -21.16 5.96
N HIS A 394 9.27 -20.81 5.45
CA HIS A 394 10.17 -19.85 6.10
C HIS A 394 11.25 -19.31 5.16
N ALA A 395 11.78 -18.12 5.51
CA ALA A 395 13.08 -17.65 5.04
C ALA A 395 14.19 -18.03 6.04
N SER A 396 15.45 -17.83 5.72
CA SER A 396 16.59 -18.06 6.62
C SER A 396 17.63 -16.96 6.47
N LEU A 397 17.91 -16.22 7.55
CA LEU A 397 18.71 -15.00 7.52
C LEU A 397 20.10 -15.26 6.90
N GLY A 398 20.40 -14.61 5.78
CA GLY A 398 21.64 -14.77 5.02
C GLY A 398 21.75 -16.08 4.23
N GLY A 399 20.75 -16.96 4.30
CA GLY A 399 20.70 -18.26 3.67
C GLY A 399 19.79 -18.30 2.44
N HIS A 400 18.48 -18.11 2.63
CA HIS A 400 17.49 -18.21 1.55
C HIS A 400 16.26 -17.32 1.80
N VAL A 401 15.65 -16.86 0.71
CA VAL A 401 14.32 -16.21 0.68
C VAL A 401 13.22 -17.19 1.13
N PRO A 402 11.95 -16.75 1.30
CA PRO A 402 10.89 -17.65 1.71
C PRO A 402 10.70 -18.84 0.78
N GLU A 403 10.76 -20.04 1.34
CA GLU A 403 10.57 -21.30 0.63
C GLU A 403 9.91 -22.35 1.53
N ALA A 404 9.50 -23.46 0.91
CA ALA A 404 8.89 -24.59 1.59
C ALA A 404 9.93 -25.36 2.43
N GLY A 405 9.55 -25.67 3.66
CA GLY A 405 10.40 -26.22 4.69
C GLY A 405 9.74 -27.38 5.44
N ASN A 406 10.48 -27.92 6.40
CA ASN A 406 9.96 -28.94 7.31
C ASN A 406 10.09 -28.46 8.74
N PHE A 407 9.08 -28.79 9.53
CA PHE A 407 9.15 -28.71 10.98
C PHE A 407 10.39 -29.47 11.49
N TYR A 408 11.04 -28.88 12.49
CA TYR A 408 12.02 -29.54 13.33
C TYR A 408 11.78 -29.12 14.79
N PRO A 409 12.11 -29.97 15.79
CA PRO A 409 11.83 -29.68 17.20
C PRO A 409 12.64 -28.52 17.76
N GLY A 410 12.23 -28.04 18.95
CA GLY A 410 12.94 -26.98 19.69
C GLY A 410 12.37 -25.57 19.48
N PHE A 411 11.06 -25.48 19.25
CA PHE A 411 10.33 -24.21 19.11
C PHE A 411 9.28 -24.05 20.22
N SER A 412 8.94 -22.80 20.49
CA SER A 412 7.66 -22.44 21.09
C SER A 412 6.64 -22.27 19.96
N VAL A 413 5.41 -22.69 20.19
CA VAL A 413 4.26 -22.42 19.33
C VAL A 413 3.62 -21.13 19.76
N VAL A 414 3.37 -20.23 18.82
CA VAL A 414 2.57 -19.02 18.96
C VAL A 414 1.35 -19.19 18.07
N ARG A 415 0.19 -19.35 18.70
CA ARG A 415 -1.10 -19.57 18.02
C ARG A 415 -2.01 -18.38 18.25
N ILE A 416 -2.61 -17.86 17.18
CA ILE A 416 -3.63 -16.82 17.30
C ILE A 416 -4.91 -17.41 17.90
N LYS A 417 -5.50 -16.72 18.87
CA LYS A 417 -6.81 -17.08 19.43
C LYS A 417 -7.89 -16.58 18.46
N LYS A 418 -8.87 -17.45 18.18
CA LYS A 418 -10.05 -17.10 17.38
C LYS A 418 -11.11 -16.41 18.23
#